data_AF-A0A8J6ZSY6-F1
#
_entry.id   AF-A0A8J6ZSY6-F1
#
_cell.length_a   1.000
_cell.length_b   1.000
_cell.length_c   1.000
_cell.angle_alpha   90.00
_cell.angle_beta   90.00
_cell.angle_gamma   90.00
#
_symmetry.space_group_name_H-M   'P 1'
#
loop_
_entity.id
_entity.type
_entity.pdbx_description
1 polymer ?
#
loop_
_entity_poly.entity_id
_entity_poly.type
_entity_poly.pdbx_seq_one_letter_code
_entity_poly.pdbx_strand_id
1 'polypeptide(L)'
;MKSWKKLLAVSAACSSMLLCTPADAAYQLNEEVANPPAALQMATQIGVLKYDNPNMQAVANKDAIVVLSFGTTFKDQRAKAIDATANAIAAAHPNAKVVTAFTSHIVIKHIAENEGKCDYMTPE
;
A
#
# COMPACT_ATOMS: atom_id res chain seq x y z
N MET A 1 -55.24 19.79 -6.11
CA MET A 1 -54.59 18.46 -5.99
C MET A 1 -53.50 18.19 -7.07
N LYS A 2 -52.73 19.20 -7.52
CA LYS A 2 -51.69 19.04 -8.58
C LYS A 2 -50.26 19.33 -8.11
N SER A 3 -50.07 19.78 -6.86
CA SER A 3 -48.77 20.16 -6.31
C SER A 3 -48.06 19.03 -5.54
N TRP A 4 -48.80 18.11 -4.90
CA TRP A 4 -48.21 17.01 -4.12
C TRP A 4 -47.57 15.89 -4.94
N LYS A 5 -48.01 15.71 -6.20
CA LYS A 5 -47.36 14.76 -7.12
C LYS A 5 -45.94 15.20 -7.50
N LYS A 6 -45.63 16.50 -7.42
CA LYS A 6 -44.28 17.03 -7.67
C LYS A 6 -43.36 16.92 -6.45
N LEU A 7 -43.92 16.97 -5.24
CA LEU A 7 -43.18 16.81 -3.98
C LEU A 7 -42.71 15.36 -3.75
N LEU A 8 -43.54 14.38 -4.10
CA LEU A 8 -43.17 12.96 -4.02
C LEU A 8 -42.08 12.56 -5.04
N ALA A 9 -42.06 13.19 -6.22
CA ALA A 9 -41.04 12.91 -7.24
C ALA A 9 -39.64 13.45 -6.86
N VAL A 10 -39.57 14.49 -6.03
CA VAL A 10 -38.29 15.07 -5.58
C VAL A 10 -37.71 14.29 -4.39
N SER A 11 -38.55 13.67 -3.56
CA SER A 11 -38.09 12.84 -2.43
C SER A 11 -37.43 11.52 -2.88
N ALA A 12 -37.82 10.97 -4.03
CA ALA A 12 -37.27 9.72 -4.55
C ALA A 12 -35.88 9.89 -5.22
N ALA A 13 -35.52 11.13 -5.60
CA ALA A 13 -34.23 11.42 -6.23
C ALA A 13 -33.08 11.59 -5.22
N CYS A 14 -33.38 11.86 -3.95
CA CYS A 14 -32.35 11.99 -2.90
C CYS A 14 -32.00 10.67 -2.20
N SER A 15 -32.76 9.59 -2.44
CA SER A 15 -32.49 8.28 -1.82
C SER A 15 -31.45 7.45 -2.58
N SER A 16 -31.06 7.83 -3.80
CA SER A 16 -30.06 7.11 -4.60
C SER A 16 -28.64 7.69 -4.49
N MET A 17 -28.40 8.67 -3.62
CA MET A 17 -27.06 9.20 -3.37
C MET A 17 -26.51 8.77 -2.00
N LEU A 18 -26.83 7.54 -1.61
CA LEU A 18 -26.05 6.75 -0.67
C LEU A 18 -25.07 5.86 -1.47
N LEU A 19 -24.30 6.48 -2.35
CA LEU A 19 -23.05 5.86 -2.81
C LEU A 19 -21.99 6.37 -1.85
N CYS A 20 -21.88 5.69 -0.71
CA CYS A 20 -20.64 5.63 0.04
C CYS A 20 -19.60 5.15 -0.97
N THR A 21 -18.85 6.09 -1.57
CA THR A 21 -17.63 5.74 -2.27
C THR A 21 -16.81 4.93 -1.28
N PRO A 22 -16.37 3.70 -1.60
CA PRO A 22 -15.43 3.03 -0.73
C PRO A 22 -14.27 4.03 -0.56
N ALA A 23 -14.05 4.49 0.67
CA ALA A 23 -12.76 5.06 0.98
C ALA A 23 -11.78 3.98 0.56
N ASP A 24 -10.83 4.30 -0.34
CA ASP A 24 -9.73 3.40 -0.64
C ASP A 24 -9.00 3.15 0.68
N ALA A 25 -9.44 2.11 1.38
CA ALA A 25 -8.87 1.70 2.64
C ALA A 25 -7.49 1.17 2.27
N ALA A 26 -6.44 1.82 2.78
CA ALA A 26 -5.07 1.39 2.54
C ALA A 26 -4.84 -0.03 3.09
N TYR A 27 -5.70 -0.48 4.01
CA TYR A 27 -5.67 -1.78 4.64
C TYR A 27 -7.08 -2.33 4.87
N GLN A 28 -7.33 -3.56 4.42
CA GLN A 28 -8.58 -4.29 4.67
C GLN A 28 -8.28 -5.47 5.60
N LEU A 29 -9.10 -5.65 6.64
CA LEU A 29 -9.02 -6.81 7.51
C LEU A 29 -9.36 -8.08 6.71
N ASN A 30 -8.55 -9.12 6.87
CA ASN A 30 -8.91 -10.45 6.36
C ASN A 30 -10.14 -10.95 7.13
N GLU A 31 -11.14 -11.46 6.40
CA GLU A 31 -12.41 -11.98 6.93
C GLU A 31 -12.22 -13.12 7.95
N GLU A 32 -11.10 -13.85 7.86
CA GLU A 32 -10.77 -14.94 8.79
C GLU A 32 -10.39 -14.45 10.20
N VAL A 33 -10.10 -13.15 10.38
CA VAL A 33 -9.72 -12.59 11.67
C VAL A 33 -10.97 -12.26 12.50
N ALA A 34 -11.44 -13.24 13.27
CA ALA A 34 -12.67 -13.12 14.05
C ALA A 34 -12.65 -12.00 15.12
N ASN A 35 -11.50 -11.76 15.77
CA ASN A 35 -11.37 -10.77 16.86
C ASN A 35 -10.09 -9.92 16.68
N PRO A 36 -10.07 -8.95 15.76
CA PRO A 36 -8.91 -8.13 15.53
C PRO A 36 -8.67 -7.18 16.72
N PRO A 37 -7.43 -7.04 17.22
CA PRO A 37 -7.09 -6.04 18.23
C PRO A 37 -7.38 -4.61 17.75
N ALA A 38 -7.63 -3.70 18.69
CA ALA A 38 -8.02 -2.32 18.41
C ALA A 38 -7.08 -1.59 17.43
N ALA A 39 -5.78 -1.90 17.46
CA ALA A 39 -4.81 -1.33 16.52
C ALA A 39 -5.10 -1.71 15.05
N LEU A 40 -5.50 -2.96 14.78
CA LEU A 40 -5.85 -3.39 13.42
C LEU A 40 -7.18 -2.78 12.97
N GLN A 41 -8.14 -2.63 13.89
CA GLN A 41 -9.40 -1.94 13.60
C GLN A 41 -9.15 -0.47 13.25
N MET A 42 -8.31 0.22 14.01
CA MET A 42 -7.90 1.58 13.69
C MET A 42 -7.18 1.66 12.34
N ALA A 43 -6.29 0.72 12.05
CA ALA A 43 -5.57 0.70 10.77
C ALA A 43 -6.51 0.58 9.56
N THR A 44 -7.61 -0.17 9.64
CA THR A 44 -8.60 -0.23 8.55
C THR A 44 -9.33 1.08 8.29
N GLN A 45 -9.36 1.98 9.28
CA GLN A 45 -10.00 3.29 9.16
C GLN A 45 -9.04 4.34 8.61
N ILE A 46 -7.73 4.06 8.64
CA ILE A 46 -6.71 4.90 8.02
C ILE A 46 -6.80 4.67 6.51
N GLY A 47 -7.47 5.59 5.81
CA GLY A 47 -7.47 5.63 4.35
C GLY A 47 -6.08 5.92 3.78
N VAL A 48 -5.95 5.87 2.46
CA VAL A 48 -4.69 6.22 1.79
C VAL A 48 -4.38 7.70 1.97
N LEU A 49 -3.24 8.01 2.62
CA LEU A 49 -2.69 9.37 2.62
C LEU A 49 -2.18 9.70 1.22
N LYS A 50 -2.79 10.70 0.57
CA LYS A 50 -2.41 11.17 -0.76
C LYS A 50 -1.76 12.54 -0.67
N TYR A 51 -0.62 12.71 -1.32
CA TYR A 51 0.03 14.00 -1.51
C TYR A 51 0.16 14.28 -3.02
N ASP A 52 -0.50 15.33 -3.50
CA ASP A 52 -0.44 15.77 -4.89
C ASP A 52 0.59 16.90 -5.03
N ASN A 53 1.68 16.64 -5.76
CA ASN A 53 2.75 17.63 -5.98
C ASN A 53 2.36 18.60 -7.13
N PRO A 54 2.17 19.91 -6.86
CA PRO A 54 1.77 20.89 -7.87
C PRO A 54 2.75 20.99 -9.06
N ASN A 55 4.04 20.76 -8.81
CA ASN A 55 5.10 20.88 -9.82
C ASN A 55 5.18 19.66 -10.76
N MET A 56 4.48 18.57 -10.44
CA MET A 56 4.55 17.31 -11.19
C MET A 56 3.24 16.99 -11.94
N GLN A 57 2.25 17.89 -11.92
CA GLN A 57 0.94 17.60 -12.53
C GLN A 57 0.97 17.41 -14.05
N ALA A 58 1.96 17.98 -14.73
CA ALA A 58 2.14 17.81 -16.17
C ALA A 58 2.95 16.54 -16.54
N VAL A 59 3.50 15.83 -15.55
CA VAL A 59 4.29 14.62 -15.75
C VAL A 59 3.38 13.40 -15.67
N ALA A 60 3.61 12.41 -16.54
CA ALA A 60 2.89 11.15 -16.47
C ALA A 60 3.15 10.45 -15.13
N ASN A 61 2.07 9.96 -14.49
CA ASN A 61 2.14 9.18 -13.27
C ASN A 61 2.98 7.91 -13.50
N LYS A 62 3.79 7.57 -12.51
CA LYS A 62 4.62 6.36 -12.50
C LYS A 62 4.43 5.66 -11.17
N ASP A 63 4.09 4.38 -11.25
CA ASP A 63 3.90 3.57 -10.07
C ASP A 63 5.23 2.98 -9.61
N ALA A 64 5.42 2.94 -8.29
CA ALA A 64 6.55 2.30 -7.65
C ALA A 64 6.08 1.55 -6.41
N ILE A 65 6.72 0.41 -6.16
CA ILE A 65 6.47 -0.43 -5.00
C ILE A 65 7.79 -0.58 -4.25
N VAL A 66 7.75 -0.26 -2.95
CA VAL A 66 8.89 -0.48 -2.06
C VAL A 66 8.59 -1.69 -1.18
N VAL A 67 9.34 -2.77 -1.38
CA VAL A 67 9.27 -3.97 -0.56
C VAL A 67 10.20 -3.80 0.63
N LEU A 68 9.62 -3.54 1.80
CA LEU A 68 10.34 -3.34 3.05
C LEU A 68 10.48 -4.66 3.82
N SER A 69 11.70 -4.96 4.25
CA SER A 69 11.99 -6.09 5.13
C SER A 69 12.90 -5.65 6.27
N PHE A 70 12.90 -6.40 7.38
CA PHE A 70 13.96 -6.25 8.38
C PHE A 70 15.35 -6.57 7.79
N GLY A 71 15.40 -7.53 6.86
CA GLY A 71 16.65 -8.02 6.27
C GLY A 71 17.26 -9.19 7.05
N THR A 72 18.22 -9.88 6.41
CA THR A 72 19.00 -10.96 7.06
C THR A 72 20.43 -11.02 6.50
N THR A 73 21.39 -11.38 7.35
CA THR A 73 22.80 -11.54 6.94
C THR A 73 23.04 -12.85 6.20
N PHE A 74 22.12 -13.82 6.28
CA PHE A 74 22.23 -15.10 5.59
C PHE A 74 21.86 -14.99 4.12
N LYS A 75 22.86 -15.03 3.23
CA LYS A 75 22.71 -14.85 1.79
C LYS A 75 21.69 -15.80 1.14
N ASP A 76 21.76 -17.09 1.46
CA ASP A 76 20.85 -18.08 0.87
C ASP A 76 19.40 -17.87 1.30
N GLN A 77 19.19 -17.40 2.54
CA GLN A 77 17.86 -17.10 3.05
C GLN A 77 17.30 -15.81 2.45
N ARG A 78 18.16 -14.80 2.19
CA ARG A 78 17.75 -13.61 1.44
C ARG A 78 17.24 -14.00 0.06
N ALA A 79 17.99 -14.81 -0.69
CA ALA A 79 17.61 -15.23 -2.03
C ALA A 79 16.29 -16.02 -2.05
N LYS A 80 16.11 -16.95 -1.11
CA LYS A 80 14.94 -17.85 -1.06
C LYS A 80 13.67 -17.20 -0.53
N ALA A 81 13.78 -16.20 0.35
CA ALA A 81 12.63 -15.56 0.95
C ALA A 81 12.44 -14.15 0.40
N ILE A 82 13.35 -13.23 0.71
CA ILE A 82 13.17 -11.80 0.45
C ILE A 82 13.22 -11.50 -1.05
N ASP A 83 14.30 -11.93 -1.73
CA ASP A 83 14.48 -11.64 -3.15
C ASP A 83 13.43 -12.40 -3.98
N ALA A 84 13.11 -13.64 -3.61
CA ALA A 84 12.03 -14.41 -4.23
C ALA A 84 10.67 -13.70 -4.12
N THR A 85 10.32 -13.18 -2.94
CA THR A 85 9.09 -12.41 -2.75
C THR A 85 9.11 -11.10 -3.54
N ALA A 86 10.20 -10.33 -3.52
CA ALA A 86 10.32 -9.10 -4.29
C ALA A 86 10.20 -9.35 -5.80
N ASN A 87 10.82 -10.41 -6.30
CA ASN A 87 10.72 -10.83 -7.70
C ASN A 87 9.30 -11.28 -8.07
N ALA A 88 8.60 -11.99 -7.18
CA ALA A 88 7.21 -12.36 -7.40
C ALA A 88 6.29 -11.12 -7.49
N ILE A 89 6.52 -10.12 -6.63
CA ILE A 89 5.80 -8.84 -6.68
C ILE A 89 6.11 -8.10 -7.99
N ALA A 90 7.38 -8.03 -8.41
CA ALA A 90 7.77 -7.43 -9.68
C ALA A 90 7.13 -8.12 -10.89
N ALA A 91 7.03 -9.46 -10.87
CA ALA A 91 6.36 -10.22 -11.92
C ALA A 91 4.84 -9.96 -11.96
N ALA A 92 4.20 -9.75 -10.80
CA ALA A 92 2.79 -9.40 -10.71
C ALA A 92 2.50 -7.94 -11.12
N HIS A 93 3.48 -7.04 -10.99
CA HIS A 93 3.36 -5.62 -11.29
C HIS A 93 4.40 -5.13 -12.31
N PRO A 94 4.36 -5.62 -13.57
CA PRO A 94 5.42 -5.39 -14.56
C PRO A 94 5.59 -3.91 -14.97
N ASN A 95 4.55 -3.09 -14.79
CA ASN A 95 4.57 -1.66 -15.13
C ASN A 95 5.06 -0.78 -13.97
N ALA A 96 5.20 -1.33 -12.76
CA ALA A 96 5.64 -0.60 -11.59
C ALA A 96 7.14 -0.82 -11.33
N LYS A 97 7.83 0.22 -10.87
CA LYS A 97 9.20 0.08 -10.39
C LYS A 97 9.20 -0.58 -9.02
N VAL A 98 9.69 -1.82 -8.92
CA VAL A 98 9.83 -2.52 -7.64
C VAL A 98 11.26 -2.35 -7.10
N VAL A 99 11.38 -1.92 -5.84
CA VAL A 99 12.65 -1.79 -5.13
C VAL A 99 12.56 -2.44 -3.76
N THR A 100 13.67 -2.98 -3.26
CA THR A 100 13.74 -3.63 -1.95
C THR A 100 14.59 -2.79 -1.00
N ALA A 101 14.09 -2.60 0.23
CA ALA A 101 14.76 -1.82 1.27
C ALA A 101 14.82 -2.60 2.59
N PHE A 102 15.93 -2.46 3.33
CA PHE A 102 16.11 -3.05 4.65
C PHE A 102 16.01 -1.98 5.74
N THR A 103 15.27 -2.29 6.80
CA THR A 103 15.15 -1.38 7.96
C THR A 103 16.30 -1.56 8.96
N SER A 104 16.99 -2.72 8.95
CA SER A 104 18.09 -2.98 9.88
C SER A 104 19.44 -2.51 9.34
N HIS A 105 19.91 -1.39 9.88
CA HIS A 105 21.27 -0.88 9.63
C HIS A 105 22.37 -1.88 9.97
N ILE A 106 22.18 -2.69 11.03
CA ILE A 106 23.15 -3.72 11.45
C ILE A 106 23.27 -4.79 10.38
N VAL A 107 22.15 -5.20 9.77
CA VAL A 107 22.15 -6.18 8.67
C VAL A 107 22.86 -5.60 7.45
N ILE A 108 22.51 -4.38 7.05
CA ILE A 108 23.11 -3.69 5.90
C ILE A 108 24.64 -3.59 6.08
N LYS A 109 25.09 -3.16 7.26
CA LYS A 109 26.51 -3.06 7.60
C LYS A 109 27.22 -4.42 7.51
N HIS A 110 26.65 -5.46 8.11
CA HIS A 110 27.22 -6.81 8.05
C HIS A 110 27.37 -7.32 6.61
N ILE A 111 26.37 -7.07 5.76
CA ILE A 111 26.43 -7.47 4.34
C ILE A 111 27.54 -6.71 3.63
N ALA A 112 27.63 -5.39 3.82
CA ALA A 112 28.67 -4.58 3.21
C ALA A 112 30.09 -5.03 3.63
N GLU A 113 30.29 -5.35 4.90
CA GLU A 113 31.59 -5.78 5.43
C GLU A 113 32.02 -7.18 4.97
N ASN A 114 31.08 -8.14 4.88
CA ASN A 114 31.41 -9.54 4.55
C ASN A 114 31.29 -9.85 3.05
N GLU A 115 30.40 -9.17 2.34
CA GLU A 115 30.15 -9.39 0.90
C GLU A 115 30.74 -8.27 0.03
N GLY A 116 31.37 -7.26 0.64
CA GLY A 116 32.04 -6.14 -0.03
C GLY A 116 31.10 -5.10 -0.65
N LYS A 117 29.80 -5.38 -0.68
CA LYS A 117 28.74 -4.47 -1.14
C LYS A 117 27.41 -4.82 -0.51
N CYS A 118 26.58 -3.81 -0.25
CA CYS A 118 25.18 -3.99 0.11
C CYS A 118 24.33 -3.26 -0.93
N ASP A 119 23.54 -3.99 -1.69
CA ASP A 119 22.68 -3.44 -2.75
C ASP A 119 21.31 -2.95 -2.20
N TYR A 120 21.07 -3.11 -0.90
CA TYR A 120 19.80 -2.77 -0.24
C TYR A 120 19.85 -1.37 0.36
N MET A 121 18.82 -0.57 0.06
CA MET A 121 18.65 0.80 0.56
C MET A 121 17.96 0.83 1.93
N THR A 122 18.15 1.93 2.67
CA THR A 122 17.36 2.28 3.86
C THR A 122 16.16 3.15 3.48
N PRO A 123 15.04 3.06 4.20
CA PRO A 123 13.85 3.89 3.94
C PRO A 123 13.93 5.33 4.46
N GLU A 124 14.89 5.64 5.34
CA GLU A 124 15.17 7.01 5.83
C GLU A 124 16.12 7.82 4.94
#